data_AF-A0A7Y8Y2S3-F1
#
_entry.id   AF-A0A7Y8Y2S3-F1
#
_cell.length_a   1.000
_cell.length_b   1.000
_cell.length_c   1.000
_cell.angle_alpha   90.00
_cell.angle_beta   90.00
_cell.angle_gamma   90.00
#
_symmetry.space_group_name_H-M   'P 1'
#
loop_
_entity.id
_entity.type
_entity.pdbx_description
1 polymer ?
#
loop_
_entity_poly.entity_id
_entity_poly.type
_entity_poly.pdbx_seq_one_letter_code
_entity_poly.pdbx_strand_id
1 'polypeptide(L)'
;MKSRFAIFNLFAVAAVLFSVVFQSVHSVEHIVEEFQTPKCHHAKTDSKHELSHQHHKEDNCFVCHFNFSGFIGTEITRIPVQKVQIHQGYSYFRSKEITSYFVGSLFAHRGPPIVIA
;
A
#
# COMPACT_ATOMS: atom_id res chain seq x y z
N MET A 1 -3.31 14.26 17.72
CA MET A 1 -4.05 13.00 17.44
C MET A 1 -3.32 12.06 16.47
N LYS A 2 -2.53 12.55 15.49
CA LYS A 2 -1.81 11.71 14.50
C LYS A 2 -0.71 10.78 15.08
N SER A 3 0.06 11.19 16.11
CA SER A 3 1.17 10.37 16.61
C SER A 3 0.71 9.12 17.37
N ARG A 4 -0.40 9.20 18.11
CA ARG A 4 -0.95 8.05 18.84
C ARG A 4 -1.44 6.96 17.89
N PHE A 5 -2.06 7.36 16.77
CA PHE A 5 -2.46 6.45 15.70
C PHE A 5 -1.27 5.77 15.01
N ALA A 6 -0.13 6.46 14.88
CA ALA A 6 1.08 5.87 14.32
C ALA A 6 1.63 4.74 15.18
N ILE A 7 1.59 4.88 16.52
CA ILE A 7 2.03 3.84 17.46
C ILE A 7 1.13 2.61 17.37
N PHE A 8 -0.19 2.80 17.33
CA PHE A 8 -1.13 1.68 17.19
C PHE A 8 -0.95 0.94 15.86
N ASN A 9 -0.71 1.67 14.77
CA ASN A 9 -0.47 1.08 13.46
C ASN A 9 0.85 0.29 13.43
N LEU A 10 1.92 0.86 14.00
CA LEU A 10 3.20 0.17 14.17
C LEU A 10 3.03 -1.13 14.98
N PHE A 11 2.30 -1.07 16.10
CA PHE A 11 2.03 -2.24 16.93
C PHE A 11 1.22 -3.30 16.17
N ALA A 12 0.21 -2.89 15.41
CA ALA A 12 -0.58 -3.81 14.60
C ALA A 12 0.27 -4.53 13.54
N VAL A 13 1.12 -3.80 12.81
CA VAL A 13 2.05 -4.39 11.83
C VAL A 13 3.04 -5.33 12.51
N ALA A 14 3.60 -4.93 13.65
CA ALA A 14 4.54 -5.76 14.41
C ALA A 14 3.87 -7.04 14.92
N ALA A 15 2.63 -6.97 15.41
CA ALA A 15 1.88 -8.13 15.87
C ALA A 15 1.58 -9.12 14.73
N VAL A 16 1.19 -8.62 13.57
CA VAL A 16 0.98 -9.46 12.37
C VAL A 16 2.28 -10.13 11.96
N LEU A 17 3.38 -9.39 11.87
CA LEU A 17 4.69 -9.92 11.50
C LEU A 17 5.15 -10.99 12.51
N PHE A 18 5.00 -10.72 13.79
CA PHE A 18 5.32 -11.66 14.86
C PHE A 18 4.51 -12.96 14.74
N SER A 19 3.21 -12.87 14.47
CA SER A 19 2.35 -14.05 14.28
C SER A 19 2.84 -14.93 13.13
N VAL A 20 3.18 -14.32 11.98
CA VAL A 20 3.65 -15.06 10.80
C VAL A 20 5.00 -15.74 11.07
N VAL A 21 5.94 -15.02 11.69
CA VAL A 21 7.26 -15.59 12.01
C VAL A 21 7.15 -16.72 13.02
N PHE A 22 6.35 -16.52 14.08
CA PHE A 22 6.14 -17.54 15.10
C PHE A 22 5.53 -18.82 14.52
N GLN A 23 4.47 -18.69 13.73
CA GLN A 23 3.83 -19.83 13.06
C GLN A 23 4.79 -20.55 12.10
N SER A 24 5.65 -19.80 11.39
CA SER A 24 6.64 -20.37 10.47
C SER A 24 7.69 -21.19 11.22
N VAL A 25 8.28 -20.64 12.29
CA VAL A 25 9.29 -21.35 13.10
C VAL A 25 8.69 -22.62 13.73
N HIS A 26 7.48 -22.51 14.29
CA HIS A 26 6.81 -23.66 14.89
C HIS A 26 6.48 -24.76 13.86
N SER A 27 6.12 -24.38 12.64
CA SER A 27 5.87 -25.36 11.57
C SER A 27 7.12 -26.16 11.20
N VAL A 28 8.32 -25.56 11.28
CA VAL A 28 9.58 -26.25 10.99
C VAL A 28 9.89 -27.31 12.06
N GLU A 29 9.60 -27.03 13.33
CA GLU A 29 9.76 -27.98 14.42
C GLU A 29 8.89 -29.24 14.20
N HIS A 30 7.61 -29.06 13.87
CA HIS A 30 6.70 -30.15 13.53
C HIS A 30 7.20 -30.98 12.34
N ILE A 31 7.71 -30.31 11.29
CA ILE A 31 8.27 -31.01 10.13
C ILE A 31 9.47 -31.86 10.54
N VAL A 32 10.39 -31.32 11.37
CA VAL A 32 11.56 -32.06 11.84
C VAL A 32 11.16 -33.26 12.69
N GLU A 33 10.19 -33.09 13.59
CA GLU A 33 9.66 -34.17 14.43
C GLU A 33 9.02 -35.28 13.58
N GLU A 34 8.29 -34.92 12.52
CA GLU A 34 7.71 -35.86 11.56
C GLU A 34 8.77 -36.65 10.79
N PHE A 35 9.92 -36.05 10.48
CA PHE A 35 11.04 -36.75 9.84
C PHE A 35 11.87 -37.61 10.80
N GLN A 36 11.94 -37.24 12.08
CA GLN A 36 12.67 -37.99 13.10
C GLN A 36 11.88 -39.17 13.66
N THR A 37 10.54 -39.10 13.63
CA THR A 37 9.67 -40.17 14.11
C THR A 37 9.46 -41.22 13.01
N PRO A 38 9.85 -42.49 13.21
CA PRO A 38 9.64 -43.53 12.22
C PRO A 38 8.13 -43.80 12.06
N LYS A 39 7.59 -43.50 10.87
CA LYS A 39 6.19 -43.81 10.52
C LYS A 39 6.01 -45.33 10.44
N CYS A 40 5.44 -45.92 11.49
CA CYS A 40 5.15 -47.36 11.52
C CYS A 40 4.04 -47.71 10.50
N HIS A 41 4.40 -48.47 9.46
CA HIS A 41 3.44 -49.00 8.48
C HIS A 41 3.02 -50.41 8.90
N HIS A 42 1.87 -50.53 9.56
CA HIS A 42 1.34 -51.85 9.95
C HIS A 42 0.72 -52.55 8.75
N ALA A 43 1.21 -53.74 8.43
CA ALA A 43 0.55 -54.63 7.49
C ALA A 43 -0.77 -55.11 8.14
N LYS A 44 -1.89 -54.87 7.47
CA LYS A 44 -3.22 -55.36 7.88
C LYS A 44 -3.23 -56.89 7.79
N THR A 45 -2.75 -57.57 8.83
CA THR A 45 -2.78 -59.03 8.91
C THR A 45 -3.98 -59.42 9.77
N ASP A 46 -4.87 -60.25 9.21
CA ASP A 46 -6.24 -60.56 9.67
C ASP A 46 -6.40 -61.20 11.07
N SER A 47 -5.38 -61.24 11.93
CA SER A 47 -5.50 -62.01 13.19
C SER A 47 -4.76 -61.49 14.42
N LYS A 48 -4.05 -60.37 14.37
CA LYS A 48 -3.43 -59.78 15.57
C LYS A 48 -3.54 -58.27 15.56
N HIS A 49 -4.44 -57.75 16.39
CA HIS A 49 -4.41 -56.35 16.78
C HIS A 49 -3.16 -56.12 17.65
N GLU A 50 -2.08 -55.66 17.04
CA GLU A 50 -0.87 -55.30 17.79
C GLU A 50 -1.11 -53.98 18.53
N LEU A 51 -1.27 -54.04 19.86
CA LEU A 51 -1.33 -52.89 20.78
C LEU A 51 0.05 -52.19 20.92
N SER A 52 0.80 -52.04 19.83
CA SER A 52 2.22 -51.66 19.92
C SER A 52 2.45 -50.16 20.09
N HIS A 53 1.51 -49.29 19.73
CA HIS A 53 1.67 -47.84 19.83
C HIS A 53 0.32 -47.16 19.56
N GLN A 54 0.03 -46.13 20.34
CA GLN A 54 -1.11 -45.25 20.09
C GLN A 54 -0.75 -44.41 18.86
N HIS A 55 -1.44 -44.61 17.74
CA HIS A 55 -1.42 -43.64 16.65
C HIS A 55 -1.91 -42.32 17.27
N HIS A 56 -0.98 -41.39 17.56
CA HIS A 56 -1.38 -40.08 18.01
C HIS A 56 -2.31 -39.53 16.93
N LYS A 57 -3.50 -39.18 17.39
CA LYS A 57 -4.64 -38.87 16.57
C LYS A 57 -4.34 -37.57 15.87
N GLU A 58 -3.93 -37.67 14.60
CA GLU A 58 -3.86 -36.58 13.62
C GLU A 58 -3.04 -35.37 14.06
N ASP A 59 -1.86 -35.23 13.45
CA ASP A 59 -0.86 -34.16 13.59
C ASP A 59 -1.36 -32.76 13.13
N ASN A 60 -2.63 -32.43 13.40
CA ASN A 60 -3.25 -31.18 13.04
C ASN A 60 -2.97 -30.13 14.12
N CYS A 61 -1.83 -29.47 14.03
CA CYS A 61 -1.54 -28.30 14.85
C CYS A 61 -2.48 -27.15 14.45
N PHE A 62 -3.41 -26.78 15.33
CA PHE A 62 -4.35 -25.66 15.12
C PHE A 62 -3.64 -24.31 14.86
N VAL A 63 -2.38 -24.17 15.30
CA VAL A 63 -1.56 -22.98 15.09
C VAL A 63 -0.98 -22.95 13.66
N CYS A 64 -0.61 -24.11 13.12
CA CYS A 64 -0.05 -24.25 11.77
C CYS A 64 -1.13 -24.44 10.69
N HIS A 65 -2.32 -24.90 11.06
CA HIS A 65 -3.46 -25.10 10.16
C HIS A 65 -4.21 -23.78 9.89
N PHE A 66 -3.49 -22.79 9.36
CA PHE A 66 -4.07 -21.54 8.87
C PHE A 66 -3.93 -21.46 7.35
N ASN A 67 -4.95 -20.93 6.67
CA ASN A 67 -4.94 -20.75 5.23
C ASN A 67 -5.21 -19.27 4.92
N PHE A 68 -4.35 -18.64 4.12
CA PHE A 68 -4.63 -17.32 3.58
C PHE A 68 -5.65 -17.48 2.46
N SER A 69 -6.89 -17.07 2.68
CA SER A 69 -7.81 -16.88 1.57
C SER A 69 -7.23 -15.81 0.65
N GLY A 70 -7.26 -16.07 -0.66
CA GLY A 70 -6.71 -15.14 -1.64
C GLY A 70 -7.28 -13.73 -1.47
N PHE A 71 -6.42 -12.73 -1.45
CA PHE A 71 -6.81 -11.33 -1.39
C PHE A 71 -7.66 -10.98 -2.63
N ILE A 72 -8.97 -10.83 -2.46
CA ILE A 72 -9.85 -10.28 -3.48
C ILE A 72 -9.56 -8.77 -3.50
N GLY A 73 -8.79 -8.32 -4.50
CA GLY A 73 -8.49 -6.91 -4.69
C GLY A 73 -9.77 -6.09 -4.67
N THR A 74 -9.83 -5.09 -3.79
CA THR A 74 -10.95 -4.14 -3.74
C THR A 74 -11.04 -3.43 -5.09
N GLU A 75 -12.21 -3.44 -5.72
CA GLU A 75 -12.43 -2.65 -6.94
C GLU A 75 -12.04 -1.20 -6.70
N ILE A 76 -11.10 -0.69 -7.50
CA ILE A 76 -10.63 0.68 -7.39
C ILE A 76 -11.72 1.59 -7.96
N THR A 77 -12.61 2.06 -7.10
CA THR A 77 -13.64 3.03 -7.49
C THR A 77 -12.96 4.37 -7.79
N ARG A 78 -12.84 4.72 -9.07
CA ARG A 78 -12.32 6.03 -9.49
C ARG A 78 -13.40 7.09 -9.29
N ILE A 79 -13.12 8.09 -8.45
CA ILE A 79 -13.99 9.26 -8.32
C ILE A 79 -13.77 10.16 -9.55
N PRO A 80 -14.81 10.44 -10.37
CA PRO A 80 -14.65 11.32 -11.51
C PRO A 80 -14.40 12.75 -11.03
N VAL A 81 -13.24 13.31 -11.39
CA VAL A 81 -12.93 14.72 -11.15
C VAL A 81 -13.62 15.55 -12.22
N GLN A 82 -14.66 16.29 -11.85
CA GLN A 82 -15.31 17.24 -12.74
C GLN A 82 -14.39 18.44 -12.97
N LYS A 83 -13.82 18.54 -14.17
CA LYS A 83 -13.04 19.72 -14.58
C LYS A 83 -14.00 20.91 -14.71
N VAL A 84 -13.88 21.87 -13.80
CA VAL A 84 -14.59 23.15 -13.90
C VAL A 84 -13.98 23.93 -15.07
N GLN A 85 -14.74 24.13 -16.14
CA GLN A 85 -14.36 25.06 -17.21
C GLN A 85 -14.53 26.50 -16.71
N ILE A 86 -13.46 27.08 -16.20
CA ILE A 86 -13.41 28.50 -15.87
C ILE A 86 -13.32 29.27 -17.20
N HIS A 87 -14.45 29.82 -17.65
CA HIS A 87 -14.46 30.77 -18.76
C HIS A 87 -13.92 32.11 -18.25
N GLN A 88 -12.63 32.36 -18.51
CA GLN A 88 -12.04 33.68 -18.31
C GLN A 88 -12.53 34.59 -19.44
N GLY A 89 -13.57 35.38 -19.17
CA GLY A 89 -14.00 36.45 -20.06
C GLY A 89 -12.91 37.51 -20.11
N TYR A 90 -12.16 37.58 -21.21
CA TYR A 90 -11.21 38.65 -21.44
C TYR A 90 -11.96 39.97 -21.65
N SER A 91 -11.83 40.90 -20.71
CA SER A 91 -12.25 42.29 -20.91
C SER A 91 -11.12 43.05 -21.61
N TYR A 92 -11.25 43.23 -22.92
CA TYR A 92 -10.38 44.15 -23.67
C TYR A 92 -10.77 45.59 -23.32
N PHE A 93 -10.23 46.11 -22.22
CA PHE A 93 -10.26 47.55 -21.98
C PHE A 93 -9.30 48.22 -22.95
N ARG A 94 -9.83 48.72 -24.07
CA ARG A 94 -9.10 49.65 -24.92
C ARG A 94 -8.96 50.96 -24.15
N SER A 95 -7.79 51.21 -23.57
CA SER A 95 -7.48 52.52 -22.98
C SER A 95 -7.68 53.58 -24.06
N LYS A 96 -8.61 54.51 -23.86
CA LYS A 96 -8.67 55.70 -24.69
C LYS A 96 -7.33 56.40 -24.54
N GLU A 97 -6.68 56.63 -25.67
CA GLU A 97 -5.41 57.33 -25.80
C GLU A 97 -5.43 58.56 -24.89
N ILE A 98 -4.47 58.62 -23.95
CA ILE A 98 -4.32 59.78 -23.08
C ILE A 98 -3.82 60.91 -23.97
N THR A 99 -4.71 61.78 -24.41
CA THR A 99 -4.38 63.02 -25.12
C THR A 99 -3.91 64.07 -24.13
N SER A 100 -2.88 63.76 -23.33
CA SER A 100 -2.13 64.78 -22.61
C SER A 100 -1.09 65.35 -23.55
N TYR A 101 -1.45 66.39 -24.31
CA TYR A 101 -0.47 67.25 -24.94
C TYR A 101 0.27 67.99 -23.82
N PHE A 102 1.53 67.62 -23.61
CA PHE A 102 2.39 68.24 -22.63
C PHE A 102 2.86 69.61 -23.16
N VAL A 103 2.36 70.70 -22.58
CA VAL A 103 2.79 72.07 -22.90
C VAL A 103 4.00 72.44 -22.04
N GLY A 104 5.11 71.71 -22.24
CA GLY A 104 6.36 71.91 -21.51
C GLY A 104 7.57 71.35 -22.27
N SER A 105 8.74 71.93 -22.00
CA SER A 105 10.00 71.56 -22.66
C SER A 105 10.40 70.12 -22.35
N LEU A 106 10.30 69.24 -23.35
CA LEU A 106 10.89 67.91 -23.37
C LEU A 106 12.41 68.04 -23.47
N PHE A 107 13.10 67.98 -22.33
CA PHE A 107 14.55 67.74 -22.32
C PHE A 107 14.80 66.31 -22.74
N ALA A 108 14.94 66.16 -24.07
CA ALA A 108 15.61 65.12 -24.81
C ALA A 108 15.94 63.84 -24.01
N HIS A 109 15.17 62.82 -24.34
CA HIS A 109 15.59 61.43 -24.36
C HIS A 109 17.04 61.34 -24.89
N ARG A 110 18.05 61.24 -24.00
CA ARG A 110 19.46 61.00 -24.37
C ARG A 110 19.77 59.50 -24.55
N GLY A 111 18.75 58.71 -24.84
CA GLY A 111 18.92 57.30 -25.20
C GLY A 111 19.07 57.18 -26.73
N PRO A 112 19.98 56.35 -27.24
CA PRO A 112 20.04 56.06 -28.67
C PRO A 112 18.71 55.44 -29.14
N PRO A 113 18.22 55.78 -30.34
CA PRO A 113 16.96 55.24 -30.85
C PRO A 113 17.05 53.72 -30.97
N ILE A 114 16.11 53.01 -30.35
CA ILE A 114 15.97 51.55 -30.47
C ILE A 114 15.45 51.28 -31.88
N VAL A 115 16.27 50.66 -32.73
CA VAL A 115 15.85 50.12 -34.01
C VAL A 115 15.06 48.84 -33.71
N ILE A 116 13.75 48.87 -33.97
CA ILE A 116 12.90 47.70 -33.94
C ILE A 116 12.84 47.15 -35.37
N ALA A 117 13.19 45.88 -35.53
CA ALA A 117 12.89 45.07 -36.71
C ALA A 117 11.60 44.28 -36.47
#